data_AF-A0A921L0C1-F1
#
_entry.id   AF-A0A921L0C1-F1
#
_cell.length_a   1.000
_cell.length_b   1.000
_cell.length_c   1.000
_cell.angle_alpha   90.00
_cell.angle_beta   90.00
_cell.angle_gamma   90.00
#
_symmetry.space_group_name_H-M   'P 1'
#
loop_
_entity.id
_entity.type
_entity.pdbx_description
1 polymer ?
#
loop_
_entity_poly.entity_id
_entity_poly.type
_entity_poly.pdbx_seq_one_letter_code
_entity_poly.pdbx_strand_id
1 'polypeptide(L)'
;SIAKFYRDYFCSQGYVITPKAAKQLLAYCEEWIYPVDDQMGRFYENKIENYAIYPACIDHIASMESLIGDDRRGKKKLSFTSKIRREYFNLKDHCRRAWYNFCFKLKH
;
A
#
# COMPACT_ATOMS: atom_id res chain seq x y z
N SER A 1 -8.84 -18.73 -4.63
CA SER A 1 -9.61 -18.33 -3.43
C SER A 1 -9.43 -16.84 -3.17
N ILE A 2 -10.31 -16.23 -2.37
CA ILE A 2 -10.15 -14.84 -1.92
C ILE A 2 -9.44 -14.86 -0.55
N ALA A 3 -8.40 -14.07 -0.38
CA ALA A 3 -7.59 -14.03 0.84
C ALA A 3 -7.35 -12.58 1.31
N LYS A 4 -7.32 -12.38 2.63
CA LYS A 4 -6.90 -11.12 3.26
C LYS A 4 -5.43 -11.22 3.63
N PHE A 5 -4.63 -10.29 3.14
CA PHE A 5 -3.24 -10.15 3.54
C PHE A 5 -3.11 -9.03 4.56
N TYR A 6 -2.38 -9.30 5.66
CA TYR A 6 -2.13 -8.32 6.74
C TYR A 6 -0.91 -7.43 6.47
N ARG A 7 -0.25 -7.67 5.34
CA ARG A 7 0.86 -6.91 4.78
C ARG A 7 0.65 -6.81 3.28
N ASP A 8 1.29 -5.83 2.66
CA ASP A 8 1.26 -5.57 1.23
C ASP A 8 1.40 -6.87 0.41
N TYR A 9 0.43 -7.10 -0.48
CA TYR A 9 0.41 -8.21 -1.42
C TYR A 9 0.57 -7.64 -2.82
N PHE A 10 1.81 -7.61 -3.31
CA PHE A 10 2.20 -6.92 -4.54
C PHE A 10 2.05 -7.78 -5.81
N CYS A 11 1.26 -8.84 -5.79
CA CYS A 11 1.18 -9.77 -6.94
C CYS A 11 0.14 -9.38 -7.99
N SER A 12 -0.59 -8.27 -7.83
CA SER A 12 -1.66 -7.91 -8.77
C SER A 12 -1.25 -6.70 -9.62
N GLN A 13 -1.07 -6.92 -10.93
CA GLN A 13 -0.91 -5.84 -11.92
C GLN A 13 -2.18 -4.99 -12.10
N GLY A 14 -3.29 -5.34 -11.44
CA GLY A 14 -4.53 -4.60 -11.48
C GLY A 14 -5.34 -4.79 -10.19
N TYR A 15 -6.13 -3.78 -9.86
CA TYR A 15 -7.01 -3.78 -8.69
C TYR A 15 -8.44 -3.48 -9.14
N VAL A 16 -9.41 -4.02 -8.41
CA VAL A 16 -10.83 -3.71 -8.59
C VAL A 16 -11.32 -3.04 -7.31
N ILE A 17 -12.01 -1.92 -7.47
CA ILE A 17 -12.60 -1.18 -6.36
C ILE A 17 -14.10 -0.98 -6.62
N THR A 18 -14.90 -1.16 -5.57
CA THR A 18 -16.35 -0.89 -5.67
C THR A 18 -16.59 0.62 -5.71
N PRO A 19 -17.69 1.11 -6.33
CA PRO A 19 -18.02 2.53 -6.33
C PRO A 19 -18.11 3.13 -4.91
N LYS A 20 -18.56 2.32 -3.93
CA LYS A 20 -18.62 2.72 -2.52
C LYS A 20 -17.22 2.94 -1.93
N ALA A 21 -16.30 1.99 -2.13
CA ALA A 21 -14.93 2.12 -1.64
C ALA A 21 -14.19 3.27 -2.33
N ALA A 22 -14.41 3.49 -3.64
CA ALA A 22 -13.83 4.62 -4.36
C ALA A 22 -14.27 5.98 -3.78
N LYS A 23 -15.57 6.13 -3.46
CA LYS A 23 -16.08 7.34 -2.79
C LYS A 23 -15.45 7.55 -1.40
N GLN A 24 -15.31 6.48 -0.61
CA GLN A 24 -14.66 6.57 0.69
C GLN A 24 -13.19 6.96 0.56
N LEU A 25 -12.48 6.41 -0.44
CA LEU A 25 -11.08 6.73 -0.69
C LEU A 25 -10.91 8.21 -1.09
N LEU A 26 -11.78 8.72 -1.97
CA LEU A 26 -11.79 10.12 -2.38
C LEU A 26 -12.14 11.06 -1.22
N ALA A 27 -13.04 10.67 -0.33
CA ALA A 27 -13.36 11.45 0.87
C ALA A 27 -12.20 11.46 1.89
N TYR A 28 -11.37 10.42 1.92
CA TYR A 28 -10.20 10.36 2.78
C TYR A 28 -8.98 11.10 2.18
N CYS A 29 -8.79 11.00 0.87
CA CYS A 29 -7.63 11.56 0.16
C CYS A 29 -7.97 12.91 -0.47
N GLU A 30 -8.14 13.94 0.38
CA GLU A 30 -8.27 15.32 -0.09
C GLU A 30 -7.01 15.77 -0.86
N GLU A 31 -5.84 15.34 -0.39
CA GLU A 31 -4.54 15.51 -1.05
C GLU A 31 -3.88 14.14 -1.28
N TRP A 32 -3.31 13.96 -2.48
CA TRP A 32 -2.62 12.73 -2.87
C TRP A 32 -1.10 12.93 -2.77
N ILE A 33 -0.52 12.49 -1.65
CA ILE A 33 0.93 12.51 -1.42
C ILE A 33 1.62 11.17 -1.74
N TYR A 34 0.82 10.12 -2.00
CA TYR A 34 1.25 8.79 -2.39
C TYR A 34 0.62 8.40 -3.73
N PRO A 35 1.26 7.50 -4.50
CA PRO A 35 0.60 6.78 -5.59
C PRO A 35 -0.71 6.14 -5.15
N VAL A 36 -1.65 5.96 -6.08
CA VAL A 36 -3.01 5.50 -5.76
C VAL A 36 -3.02 4.10 -5.14
N ASP A 37 -2.20 3.20 -5.68
CA ASP A 37 -2.00 1.83 -5.22
C ASP A 37 -1.39 1.77 -3.81
N ASP A 38 -0.35 2.58 -3.54
CA ASP A 38 0.20 2.74 -2.20
C ASP A 38 -0.89 3.22 -1.23
N GLN A 39 -1.66 4.23 -1.62
CA GLN A 39 -2.72 4.78 -0.79
C GLN A 39 -3.85 3.77 -0.53
N MET A 40 -4.20 2.95 -1.52
CA MET A 40 -5.14 1.83 -1.34
C MET A 40 -4.57 0.80 -0.37
N GLY A 41 -3.27 0.47 -0.45
CA GLY A 41 -2.56 -0.44 0.45
C GLY A 41 -2.58 -0.02 1.92
N ARG A 42 -2.73 1.28 2.20
CA ARG A 42 -2.81 1.86 3.55
C ARG A 42 -4.20 1.71 4.18
N PHE A 43 -4.73 0.49 4.20
CA PHE A 43 -6.05 0.14 4.79
C PHE A 43 -6.20 0.58 6.25
N TYR A 44 -5.09 0.61 6.99
CA TYR A 44 -5.02 1.04 8.39
C TYR A 44 -5.28 2.55 8.56
N GLU A 45 -5.19 3.35 7.51
CA GLU A 45 -5.49 4.78 7.49
C GLU A 45 -6.87 5.05 6.87
N ASN A 46 -7.09 4.60 5.64
CA ASN A 46 -8.30 4.89 4.86
C ASN A 46 -9.54 4.05 5.28
N LYS A 47 -9.33 3.00 6.09
CA LYS A 47 -10.37 2.08 6.59
C LYS A 47 -11.10 1.30 5.49
N ILE A 48 -10.45 1.08 4.36
CA ILE A 48 -10.92 0.26 3.25
C ILE A 48 -10.12 -1.04 3.26
N GLU A 49 -10.79 -2.16 3.48
CA GLU A 49 -10.12 -3.45 3.55
C GLU A 49 -9.74 -3.98 2.18
N ASN A 50 -8.49 -4.44 2.05
CA ASN A 50 -7.99 -5.06 0.83
C ASN A 50 -8.10 -6.59 0.90
N TYR A 51 -8.54 -7.16 -0.21
CA TYR A 51 -8.58 -8.61 -0.44
C TYR A 51 -7.91 -8.89 -1.78
N ALA A 52 -7.26 -10.04 -1.86
CA ALA A 52 -6.60 -10.48 -3.08
C ALA A 52 -7.09 -11.86 -3.49
N ILE A 53 -7.01 -12.12 -4.80
CA ILE A 53 -7.25 -13.44 -5.36
C ILE A 53 -5.93 -14.21 -5.31
N TYR A 54 -5.98 -15.39 -4.71
CA TYR A 54 -4.85 -16.30 -4.59
C TYR A 54 -5.17 -17.66 -5.23
N PRO A 55 -4.36 -18.18 -6.17
CA PRO A 55 -3.19 -17.53 -6.78
C PRO A 55 -3.60 -16.29 -7.60
N ALA A 56 -2.64 -15.41 -7.90
CA ALA A 56 -2.90 -14.21 -8.69
C ALA A 56 -3.45 -14.59 -10.08
N CYS A 57 -4.47 -13.87 -10.55
CA CYS A 57 -5.07 -14.10 -11.87
C CYS A 57 -4.22 -13.52 -13.01
N ILE A 58 -3.38 -12.54 -12.70
CA ILE A 58 -2.51 -11.86 -13.66
C ILE A 58 -1.09 -12.01 -13.11
N ASP A 59 -0.27 -12.79 -13.80
CA ASP A 59 1.13 -12.97 -13.44
C ASP A 59 1.99 -11.84 -14.01
N HIS A 60 3.21 -11.66 -13.52
CA HIS A 60 4.14 -10.66 -14.03
C HIS A 60 4.43 -10.93 -15.52
N ILE A 61 4.13 -9.96 -16.38
CA ILE A 61 4.43 -10.05 -17.81
C ILE A 61 5.94 -9.80 -17.95
N ALA A 62 6.72 -10.85 -18.21
CA ALA A 62 8.18 -10.77 -18.28
C ALA A 62 8.71 -9.74 -19.31
N SER A 63 7.91 -9.41 -20.33
CA SER A 63 8.24 -8.40 -21.34
C SER A 63 7.94 -6.96 -20.92
N MET A 64 7.36 -6.72 -19.75
CA MET A 64 7.04 -5.39 -19.25
C MET A 64 8.11 -4.98 -18.22
N GLU A 65 9.04 -4.12 -18.64
CA GLU A 65 10.03 -3.56 -17.72
C GLU A 65 9.36 -2.58 -16.74
N SER A 66 9.59 -2.79 -15.45
CA SER A 66 9.19 -1.83 -14.43
C SER A 66 10.07 -0.59 -14.51
N LEU A 67 9.44 0.57 -14.70
CA LEU A 67 10.11 1.87 -14.55
C LEU A 67 10.23 2.28 -13.08
N ILE A 68 9.53 1.58 -12.17
CA ILE A 68 9.57 1.83 -10.73
C ILE A 68 10.89 1.26 -10.17
N GLY A 69 11.75 2.15 -9.69
CA GLY A 69 13.06 1.78 -9.13
C GLY A 69 14.23 2.02 -10.08
N ASP A 70 13.96 2.41 -11.33
CA ASP A 70 15.00 2.87 -12.26
C ASP A 70 15.72 4.08 -11.65
N ASP A 71 17.06 4.03 -11.56
CA ASP A 71 17.95 4.89 -10.73
C ASP A 71 18.06 6.34 -11.26
N ARG A 72 17.03 6.81 -11.97
CA ARG A 72 16.91 8.18 -12.51
C ARG A 72 16.88 9.25 -11.41
N ARG A 73 16.69 8.86 -10.15
CA ARG A 73 16.77 9.76 -8.99
C ARG A 73 18.21 10.21 -8.68
N GLY A 74 19.20 9.54 -9.25
CA GLY A 74 20.60 9.73 -8.92
C GLY A 74 20.89 9.32 -7.47
N LYS A 75 22.12 8.92 -7.18
CA LYS A 75 22.57 8.59 -5.81
C LYS A 75 22.69 9.84 -4.93
N LYS A 76 21.65 10.67 -4.84
CA LYS A 76 21.58 11.79 -3.91
C LYS A 76 21.56 11.22 -2.50
N LYS A 77 22.69 11.35 -1.79
CA LYS A 77 22.79 10.95 -0.39
C LYS A 77 21.79 11.77 0.41
N LEU A 78 20.77 11.09 0.96
CA LEU A 78 19.85 11.70 1.91
C LEU A 78 20.63 12.27 3.09
N SER A 79 20.24 13.47 3.54
CA SER A 79 20.78 14.05 4.77
C SER A 79 20.45 13.16 5.98
N PHE A 80 21.21 13.30 7.06
CA PHE A 80 20.98 12.56 8.29
C PHE A 80 19.57 12.80 8.85
N THR A 81 19.10 14.05 8.80
CA THR A 81 17.75 14.43 9.24
C THR A 81 16.66 13.78 8.40
N SER A 82 16.83 13.73 7.07
CA SER A 82 15.88 13.04 6.19
C SER A 82 15.85 11.52 6.45
N LYS A 83 16.99 10.91 6.80
CA LYS A 83 17.04 9.49 7.18
C LYS A 83 16.25 9.23 8.46
N ILE A 84 16.47 10.03 9.51
CA ILE A 84 15.71 9.89 10.76
C ILE A 84 14.22 10.08 10.51
N ARG A 85 13.84 11.12 9.76
CA ARG A 85 12.44 11.40 9.43
C ARG A 85 11.80 10.22 8.69
N ARG A 86 12.52 9.61 7.73
CA ARG A 86 12.07 8.42 7.01
C ARG A 86 11.85 7.25 7.98
N GLU A 87 12.82 6.93 8.83
CA GLU A 87 12.68 5.81 9.78
C GLU A 87 11.56 6.05 10.79
N TYR A 88 11.36 7.30 11.23
CA TYR A 88 10.23 7.67 12.07
C TYR A 88 8.88 7.38 11.39
N PHE A 89 8.70 7.79 10.13
CA PHE A 89 7.46 7.50 9.41
C PHE A 89 7.27 6.00 9.13
N ASN A 90 8.35 5.29 8.79
CA ASN A 90 8.30 3.83 8.61
C ASN A 90 7.85 3.12 9.89
N LEU A 91 8.39 3.52 11.04
CA LEU A 91 8.02 2.96 12.34
C LEU A 91 6.57 3.29 12.68
N LYS A 92 6.15 4.55 12.49
CA LYS A 92 4.78 5.00 12.71
C LYS A 92 3.79 4.19 11.88
N ASP A 93 4.07 3.98 10.60
CA ASP A 93 3.25 3.18 9.70
C ASP A 93 3.19 1.71 10.13
N HIS A 94 4.33 1.16 10.55
CA HIS A 94 4.39 -0.21 11.06
C HIS A 94 3.52 -0.39 12.30
N CYS A 95 3.63 0.50 13.28
CA CYS A 95 2.82 0.46 14.49
C CYS A 95 1.31 0.60 14.19
N ARG A 96 0.93 1.55 13.32
CA ARG A 96 -0.47 1.75 12.92
C ARG A 96 -1.06 0.52 12.25
N ARG A 97 -0.33 -0.07 11.31
CA ARG A 97 -0.75 -1.28 10.61
C ARG A 97 -0.86 -2.47 11.57
N ALA A 98 0.13 -2.66 12.44
CA ALA A 98 0.14 -3.74 13.42
C ALA A 98 -1.06 -3.63 14.38
N TRP A 99 -1.31 -2.42 14.91
CA TRP A 99 -2.45 -2.15 15.77
C TRP A 99 -3.78 -2.41 15.06
N TYR A 100 -3.94 -1.90 13.83
CA TYR A 100 -5.16 -2.11 13.05
C TYR A 100 -5.43 -3.61 12.80
N ASN A 101 -4.40 -4.36 12.39
CA ASN A 101 -4.50 -5.79 12.18
C ASN A 101 -4.84 -6.55 13.47
N PHE A 102 -4.25 -6.15 14.61
CA PHE A 102 -4.57 -6.73 15.91
C PHE A 102 -6.06 -6.52 16.24
N CYS A 103 -6.56 -5.29 16.14
CA CYS A 103 -7.99 -5.00 16.34
C CYS A 103 -8.89 -5.76 15.35
N PHE A 104 -8.46 -5.90 14.08
CA PHE A 104 -9.22 -6.63 13.07
C PHE A 104 -9.38 -8.11 13.44
N LYS A 105 -8.29 -8.75 13.90
CA LYS A 105 -8.26 -10.15 14.36
C LYS A 105 -9.03 -10.42 15.65
N LEU A 106 -9.27 -9.39 16.46
CA LEU A 106 -10.12 -9.53 17.65
C LEU A 106 -11.61 -9.48 17.32
N LYS A 107 -11.98 -8.86 16.18
CA LYS A 107 -13.37 -8.68 15.75
C LYS A 107 -13.88 -9.80 14.83
N HIS A 108 -12.99 -10.58 14.23
CA HIS A 108 -13.28 -11.65 13.28
C HIS A 108 -12.44 -12.88 13.63
#